data_AF-A0A527VN28-F1
#
_entry.id   AF-A0A527VN28-F1
#
_cell.length_a   1.000
_cell.length_b   1.000
_cell.length_c   1.000
_cell.angle_alpha   90.00
_cell.angle_beta   90.00
_cell.angle_gamma   90.00
#
_symmetry.space_group_name_H-M   'P 1'
#
loop_
_entity.id
_entity.type
_entity.pdbx_description
1 polymer ?
#
loop_
_entity_poly.entity_id
_entity_poly.type
_entity_poly.pdbx_seq_one_letter_code
_entity_poly.pdbx_strand_id
1 'polypeptide(L)' 'DVMYEKTPYPLPLSLTIGDEVLIEGTGAYTTTYSAVAFNGFEPLRSYVI' A
#
# COMPACT_ATOMS: atom_id res chain seq x y z
N ASP A 1 -4.93 8.97 -1.75
CA ASP A 1 -5.93 7.91 -1.51
C ASP A 1 -6.40 7.28 -2.82
N VAL A 2 -5.45 6.98 -3.72
CA VAL A 2 -5.71 6.27 -4.98
C VAL A 2 -4.39 5.60 -5.38
N MET A 3 -4.43 4.34 -5.79
CA MET A 3 -3.33 3.64 -6.44
C MET A 3 -3.78 3.20 -7.84
N TYR A 4 -2.86 3.08 -8.80
CA TYR A 4 -3.16 2.64 -10.18
C TYR A 4 -4.17 3.51 -10.96
N GLU A 5 -4.20 4.83 -10.73
CA GLU A 5 -5.15 5.75 -11.39
C GLU A 5 -5.05 5.74 -12.93
N LYS A 6 -3.83 5.83 -13.47
CA LYS A 6 -3.59 5.96 -14.93
C LYS A 6 -3.58 4.61 -15.66
N THR A 7 -3.22 3.55 -14.96
CA THR A 7 -3.11 2.21 -15.52
C THR A 7 -3.70 1.24 -14.50
N PRO A 8 -5.03 1.00 -14.57
CA PRO A 8 -5.71 0.14 -13.63
C PRO A 8 -5.13 -1.26 -13.61
N TYR A 9 -4.97 -1.84 -12.42
CA TYR A 9 -4.58 -3.23 -12.25
C TYR A 9 -5.84 -4.08 -12.04
N PRO A 10 -6.14 -5.06 -12.91
CA PRO A 10 -7.32 -5.91 -12.74
C PRO A 10 -7.11 -6.84 -11.55
N LEU A 11 -7.97 -6.71 -10.54
CA LEU A 11 -7.99 -7.61 -9.40
C LEU A 11 -8.83 -8.86 -9.68
N PRO A 12 -8.56 -10.00 -9.02
CA PRO A 12 -9.38 -11.19 -9.15
C PRO A 12 -10.84 -10.93 -8.75
N LEU A 13 -11.80 -11.49 -9.50
CA LEU A 13 -13.23 -11.37 -9.18
C LEU A 13 -13.61 -12.06 -7.86
N SER A 14 -12.77 -12.97 -7.39
CA SER A 14 -12.93 -13.68 -6.12
C SER A 14 -12.35 -12.93 -4.91
N LEU A 15 -11.81 -11.71 -5.10
CA LEU A 15 -11.23 -10.94 -4.00
C LEU A 15 -12.33 -10.55 -3.00
N THR A 16 -12.07 -10.78 -1.71
CA THR A 16 -13.02 -10.55 -0.62
C THR A 16 -12.39 -9.79 0.54
N ILE A 17 -13.23 -9.29 1.44
CA ILE A 17 -12.78 -8.58 2.64
C ILE A 17 -11.96 -9.53 3.52
N GLY A 18 -10.77 -9.09 3.92
CA GLY A 18 -9.85 -9.87 4.74
C GLY A 18 -8.71 -10.50 3.93
N ASP A 19 -8.80 -10.50 2.60
CA ASP A 19 -7.69 -10.94 1.75
C ASP A 19 -6.52 -9.94 1.81
N GLU A 20 -5.30 -10.47 1.76
CA GLU A 20 -4.07 -9.68 1.70
C GLU A 20 -3.72 -9.32 0.26
N VAL A 21 -3.36 -8.06 0.03
CA VAL A 21 -2.86 -7.57 -1.27
C VAL A 21 -1.43 -7.09 -1.09
N LEU A 22 -0.52 -7.66 -1.88
CA LEU A 22 0.89 -7.29 -1.88
C LEU A 22 1.14 -6.26 -2.99
N ILE A 23 1.72 -5.11 -2.62
CA ILE A 23 2.18 -4.10 -3.57
C ILE A 23 3.70 -4.19 -3.65
N GLU A 24 4.19 -4.69 -4.79
CA GLU A 24 5.61 -4.90 -5.04
C GLU A 24 6.34 -3.59 -5.41
N GLY A 25 7.68 -3.62 -5.36
CA GLY A 25 8.50 -2.49 -5.77
C GLY A 25 8.51 -1.30 -4.80
N THR A 26 8.06 -1.50 -3.55
CA THR A 26 7.91 -0.46 -2.53
C THR A 26 9.17 -0.22 -1.69
N GLY A 27 10.30 -0.87 -2.00
CA GLY A 27 11.53 -0.79 -1.22
C GLY A 27 12.23 0.58 -1.25
N ALA A 28 11.99 1.40 -2.26
CA ALA A 28 12.52 2.75 -2.36
C ALA A 28 11.38 3.78 -2.28
N TYR A 29 11.63 4.91 -1.61
CA TYR A 29 10.77 6.09 -1.61
C TYR A 29 9.33 5.89 -1.08
N THR A 30 8.99 4.73 -0.51
CA THR A 30 7.65 4.49 0.06
C THR A 30 7.62 4.89 1.53
N THR A 31 8.37 4.20 2.38
CA THR A 31 8.44 4.53 3.82
C THR A 31 8.99 5.93 4.05
N THR A 32 9.99 6.36 3.28
CA THR A 32 10.65 7.66 3.45
C THR A 32 9.78 8.86 3.04
N TYR A 33 8.78 8.68 2.18
CA TYR A 33 7.82 9.74 1.81
C TYR A 33 6.43 9.54 2.37
N SER A 34 6.19 8.47 3.15
CA SER A 34 4.90 8.25 3.81
C SER A 34 4.59 9.39 4.78
N ALA A 35 3.34 9.87 4.75
CA ALA A 35 2.89 10.88 5.71
C ALA A 35 2.86 10.28 7.13
N VAL A 36 3.20 11.08 8.12
CA VAL A 36 3.14 10.71 9.55
C VAL A 36 1.91 11.32 10.18
N ALA A 37 1.11 10.51 10.88
CA ALA A 37 -0.10 10.96 11.61
C ALA A 37 -1.19 11.61 10.75
N PHE A 38 -1.15 11.46 9.42
CA PHE A 38 -2.27 11.87 8.57
C PHE A 38 -3.51 11.02 8.89
N ASN A 39 -4.67 11.66 9.10
CA ASN A 39 -5.89 11.03 9.61
C ASN A 39 -5.74 10.29 10.96
N GLY A 40 -4.68 10.57 11.73
CA GLY A 40 -4.41 9.92 13.01
C GLY A 40 -3.82 8.50 12.89
N PHE A 41 -3.39 8.07 11.70
CA PHE A 41 -2.74 6.77 11.52
C PHE A 41 -1.28 6.78 11.96
N GLU A 42 -0.83 5.67 12.57
CA GLU A 42 0.58 5.46 12.90
C GLU A 42 1.48 5.47 11.64
N PRO A 43 2.79 5.75 11.78
CA PRO A 43 3.73 5.62 10.68
C PRO A 43 3.72 4.24 10.03
N LEU A 44 4.00 4.18 8.73
CA LEU A 44 4.12 2.92 8.00
C LEU A 44 5.24 2.06 8.60
N ARG A 45 4.92 0.81 8.95
CA ARG A 45 5.89 -0.14 9.51
C ARG A 45 6.81 -0.68 8.41
N SER A 46 8.08 -0.89 8.77
CA SER A 46 9.08 -1.56 7.93
C SER A 46 9.75 -2.67 8.74
N TYR A 47 9.93 -3.83 8.14
CA TYR A 47 10.54 -5.00 8.76
C TYR A 47 11.84 -5.37 8.02
N VAL A 48 12.86 -5.76 8.77
CA VAL A 48 14.14 -6.25 8.24
C VAL A 48 14.28 -7.71 8.70
N ILE A 49 14.45 -8.62 7.74
CA ILE A 49 14.51 -10.08 7.96
C ILE A 49 15.97 -10.52 8.03
#